data_AF-A0A060YJF5-F1
#
_entry.id   AF-A0A060YJF5-F1
#
_cell.length_a   1.000
_cell.length_b   1.000
_cell.length_c   1.000
_cell.angle_alpha   90.00
_cell.angle_beta   90.00
_cell.angle_gamma   90.00
#
_symmetry.space_group_name_H-M   'P 1'
#
loop_
_entity.id
_entity.type
_entity.pdbx_description
1 polymer ?
#
loop_
_entity_poly.entity_id
_entity_poly.type
_entity_poly.pdbx_seq_one_letter_code
_entity_poly.pdbx_strand_id
1 'polypeptide(L)'
;MEPISLDGAATVEELVEACIQAFDEKGTLKDPSIVRMFLMMHPWYLPSTDMAKKLLLKSQEESCSAERRTRICHLVKYWISEFPAEFNLNPELAEQIKDLKDLLTTEGNERQSQLIDIDSV
;
A
#
# COMPACT_ATOMS: atom_id res chain seq x y z
N MET A 1 -18.87 -4.47 9.93
CA MET A 1 -17.95 -5.04 8.94
C MET A 1 -17.22 -6.16 9.66
N GLU A 2 -17.41 -7.38 9.16
CA GLU A 2 -16.92 -8.63 9.75
C GLU A 2 -15.38 -8.72 9.66
N PRO A 3 -14.71 -9.43 10.58
CA PRO A 3 -13.27 -9.69 10.48
C PRO A 3 -12.97 -10.43 9.17
N ILE A 4 -11.85 -10.09 8.52
CA ILE A 4 -11.39 -10.76 7.31
C ILE A 4 -10.91 -12.16 7.71
N SER A 5 -11.80 -13.15 7.65
CA SER A 5 -11.46 -14.56 7.87
C SER A 5 -10.85 -15.15 6.61
N LEU A 6 -9.51 -15.24 6.56
CA LEU A 6 -8.77 -15.99 5.54
C LEU A 6 -8.59 -17.44 6.02
N ASP A 7 -9.64 -18.25 5.91
CA ASP A 7 -9.59 -19.68 6.24
C ASP A 7 -9.17 -20.49 5.00
N GLY A 8 -7.86 -20.48 4.67
CA GLY A 8 -7.32 -21.22 3.52
C GLY A 8 -6.02 -20.64 2.91
N ALA A 9 -5.54 -21.28 1.83
CA ALA A 9 -4.44 -20.74 1.04
C ALA A 9 -4.91 -19.53 0.24
N ALA A 10 -4.45 -18.34 0.64
CA ALA A 10 -4.77 -17.08 -0.03
C ALA A 10 -3.75 -16.76 -1.13
N THR A 11 -4.23 -16.21 -2.23
CA THR A 11 -3.39 -15.67 -3.29
C THR A 11 -2.81 -14.30 -2.88
N VAL A 12 -1.75 -13.89 -3.57
CA VAL A 12 -1.16 -12.55 -3.39
C VAL A 12 -2.20 -11.45 -3.64
N GLU A 13 -3.10 -11.61 -4.63
CA GLU A 13 -4.15 -10.63 -4.91
C GLU A 13 -5.11 -10.46 -3.73
N GLU A 14 -5.56 -11.57 -3.14
CA GLU A 14 -6.49 -11.54 -2.02
C GLU A 14 -5.85 -10.91 -0.79
N LEU A 15 -4.57 -11.19 -0.53
CA LEU A 15 -3.83 -10.59 0.59
C LEU A 15 -3.60 -9.09 0.39
N VAL A 16 -3.25 -8.66 -0.82
CA VAL A 16 -3.13 -7.23 -1.16
C VAL A 16 -4.46 -6.53 -0.96
N GLU A 17 -5.56 -7.11 -1.44
CA GLU A 17 -6.89 -6.52 -1.27
C GLU A 17 -7.30 -6.46 0.21
N ALA A 18 -7.07 -7.54 0.97
CA ALA A 18 -7.32 -7.56 2.41
C ALA A 18 -6.54 -6.47 3.15
N CYS A 19 -5.28 -6.23 2.77
CA CYS A 19 -4.47 -5.16 3.35
C CYS A 19 -5.01 -3.77 3.01
N ILE A 20 -5.47 -3.54 1.78
CA ILE A 20 -6.09 -2.27 1.38
C ILE A 20 -7.38 -2.04 2.18
N GLN A 21 -8.24 -3.05 2.29
CA GLN A 21 -9.52 -2.96 2.99
C GLN A 21 -9.40 -2.86 4.52
N ALA A 22 -8.24 -3.19 5.08
CA ALA A 22 -7.98 -3.06 6.52
C ALA A 22 -7.96 -1.60 7.00
N PHE A 23 -7.67 -0.65 6.11
CA PHE A 23 -7.67 0.79 6.41
C PHE A 23 -9.05 1.40 6.22
N ASP A 24 -9.45 2.30 7.10
CA ASP A 24 -10.56 3.21 6.83
C ASP A 24 -10.12 4.46 6.04
N GLU A 25 -11.06 5.35 5.71
CA GLU A 25 -10.77 6.59 4.97
C GLU A 25 -9.77 7.52 5.68
N LYS A 26 -9.69 7.42 7.00
CA LYS A 26 -8.79 8.22 7.85
C LYS A 26 -7.43 7.57 8.06
N GLY A 27 -7.22 6.36 7.57
CA GLY A 27 -6.00 5.58 7.74
C GLY A 27 -5.94 4.80 9.05
N THR A 28 -7.08 4.63 9.74
CA THR A 28 -7.14 3.84 10.97
C THR A 28 -7.14 2.35 10.62
N LEU A 29 -6.20 1.61 11.20
CA LEU A 29 -6.19 0.15 11.21
C LEU A 29 -6.90 -0.36 12.48
N LYS A 30 -7.98 -1.13 12.32
CA LYS A 30 -8.64 -1.78 13.46
C LYS A 30 -7.84 -2.99 13.97
N ASP A 31 -7.25 -3.75 13.05
CA ASP A 31 -6.36 -4.85 13.34
C ASP A 31 -5.15 -4.78 12.40
N PRO A 32 -3.96 -4.40 12.90
CA PRO A 32 -2.77 -4.29 12.07
C PRO A 32 -2.09 -5.64 11.81
N SER A 33 -2.54 -6.73 12.44
CA SER A 33 -1.82 -8.03 12.42
C SER A 33 -1.64 -8.57 11.02
N ILE A 34 -2.71 -8.60 10.22
CA ILE A 34 -2.68 -9.07 8.82
C ILE A 34 -1.79 -8.20 7.95
N VAL A 35 -1.88 -6.87 8.11
CA VAL A 35 -1.11 -5.91 7.32
C VAL A 35 0.38 -6.03 7.64
N ARG A 36 0.75 -6.07 8.92
CA ARG A 36 2.13 -6.27 9.35
C ARG A 36 2.68 -7.62 8.90
N MET A 37 1.90 -8.69 9.06
CA MET A 37 2.30 -10.03 8.65
C MET A 37 2.56 -10.08 7.13
N PHE A 38 1.65 -9.53 6.32
CA PHE A 38 1.82 -9.49 4.88
C PHE A 38 3.05 -8.66 4.48
N LEU A 39 3.18 -7.43 5.00
CA LEU A 39 4.32 -6.56 4.69
C LEU A 39 5.66 -7.18 5.11
N MET A 40 5.73 -7.89 6.23
CA MET A 40 6.97 -8.55 6.65
C MET A 40 7.31 -9.79 5.82
N MET A 41 6.29 -10.51 5.33
CA MET A 41 6.48 -11.81 4.69
C MET A 41 6.47 -11.74 3.15
N HIS A 42 5.92 -10.68 2.56
CA HIS A 42 5.83 -10.54 1.10
C HIS A 42 7.17 -10.76 0.38
N PRO A 43 8.35 -10.31 0.88
CA PRO A 43 9.60 -10.46 0.13
C PRO A 43 10.01 -11.92 -0.14
N TRP A 44 9.44 -12.88 0.61
CA TRP A 44 9.69 -14.31 0.43
C TRP A 44 9.04 -14.89 -0.84
N TYR A 45 7.98 -14.26 -1.33
CA TYR A 45 7.16 -14.79 -2.44
C TYR A 45 6.74 -13.72 -3.46
N LEU A 46 6.99 -12.44 -3.19
CA LEU A 46 6.70 -11.30 -4.03
C LEU A 46 7.78 -10.22 -3.84
N PRO A 47 8.56 -9.87 -4.87
CA PRO A 47 9.50 -8.75 -4.78
C PRO A 47 8.80 -7.45 -4.38
N SER A 48 9.41 -6.66 -3.50
CA SER A 48 8.82 -5.40 -3.03
C SER A 48 8.55 -4.41 -4.18
N THR A 49 9.38 -4.41 -5.21
CA THR A 49 9.16 -3.63 -6.44
C THR A 49 7.91 -4.08 -7.18
N ASP A 50 7.66 -5.39 -7.30
CA ASP A 50 6.43 -5.91 -7.91
C ASP A 50 5.19 -5.59 -7.05
N MET A 51 5.33 -5.60 -5.72
CA MET A 51 4.28 -5.16 -4.80
C MET A 51 3.93 -3.68 -5.00
N ALA A 52 4.93 -2.80 -5.03
CA ALA A 52 4.74 -1.37 -5.26
C ALA A 52 4.07 -1.10 -6.60
N LYS A 53 4.55 -1.73 -7.68
CA LYS A 53 3.94 -1.66 -9.01
C LYS A 53 2.49 -2.13 -9.01
N LYS A 54 2.16 -3.19 -8.28
CA LYS A 54 0.78 -3.69 -8.16
C LYS A 54 -0.13 -2.69 -7.45
N LEU A 55 0.34 -2.05 -6.38
CA LEU A 55 -0.41 -1.00 -5.69
C LEU A 55 -0.63 0.22 -6.58
N LEU A 56 0.39 0.60 -7.36
CA LEU A 56 0.30 1.67 -8.35
C LEU A 56 -0.77 1.37 -9.40
N LEU A 57 -0.73 0.19 -10.03
CA LEU A 57 -1.73 -0.20 -11.03
C LEU A 57 -3.14 -0.20 -10.45
N LYS A 58 -3.34 -0.73 -9.22
CA LYS A 58 -4.64 -0.70 -8.54
C LYS A 58 -5.14 0.71 -8.25
N SER A 59 -4.24 1.68 -8.01
CA SER A 59 -4.64 3.08 -7.81
C SER A 59 -5.13 3.76 -9.11
N GLN A 60 -4.65 3.29 -10.26
CA GLN A 60 -4.95 3.83 -11.59
C GLN A 60 -6.12 3.14 -12.30
N GLU A 61 -6.62 2.02 -11.77
CA GLU A 61 -7.80 1.35 -12.33
C GLU A 61 -8.96 2.35 -12.48
N GLU A 62 -9.63 2.35 -13.63
CA GLU A 62 -10.80 3.23 -13.88
C GLU A 62 -11.92 2.99 -12.85
N SER A 63 -12.04 1.74 -12.38
CA SER A 63 -12.97 1.32 -11.33
C SER A 63 -12.52 1.71 -9.91
N CYS A 64 -11.32 2.28 -9.74
CA CYS A 64 -10.80 2.66 -8.44
C CYS A 64 -11.50 3.91 -7.93
N SER A 65 -12.22 3.78 -6.82
CA SER A 65 -12.85 4.92 -6.15
C SER A 65 -11.79 5.78 -5.44
N ALA A 66 -12.11 7.05 -5.19
CA ALA A 66 -11.24 7.94 -4.41
C ALA A 66 -10.98 7.40 -2.99
N GLU A 67 -11.96 6.70 -2.40
CA GLU A 67 -11.83 5.99 -1.13
C GLU A 67 -10.79 4.87 -1.21
N ARG A 68 -10.86 4.01 -2.24
CA ARG A 68 -9.91 2.92 -2.45
C ARG A 68 -8.49 3.45 -2.70
N ARG A 69 -8.34 4.52 -3.51
CA ARG A 69 -7.05 5.21 -3.68
C ARG A 69 -6.49 5.73 -2.34
N THR A 70 -7.35 6.28 -1.50
CA THR A 70 -6.96 6.78 -0.18
C THR A 70 -6.46 5.64 0.72
N ARG A 71 -7.16 4.50 0.73
CA ARG A 71 -6.71 3.28 1.44
C ARG A 71 -5.37 2.76 0.94
N ILE A 72 -5.15 2.76 -0.38
CA ILE A 72 -3.86 2.39 -0.97
C ILE A 72 -2.75 3.32 -0.47
N CYS A 73 -2.99 4.63 -0.43
CA CYS A 73 -2.02 5.60 0.08
C CYS A 73 -1.72 5.38 1.57
N HIS A 74 -2.73 5.06 2.38
CA HIS A 74 -2.52 4.72 3.79
C HIS A 74 -1.72 3.43 3.98
N LEU A 75 -1.95 2.41 3.15
CA LEU A 75 -1.14 1.19 3.16
C LEU A 75 0.33 1.48 2.80
N VAL A 76 0.58 2.27 1.75
CA VAL A 76 1.94 2.67 1.35
C VAL A 76 2.61 3.48 2.47
N LYS A 77 1.92 4.47 3.03
CA LYS A 77 2.40 5.27 4.16
C LYS A 77 2.77 4.38 5.35
N TYR A 78 1.92 3.42 5.67
CA TYR A 78 2.14 2.47 6.76
C TYR A 78 3.36 1.60 6.49
N TRP A 79 3.51 1.09 5.27
CA TRP A 79 4.66 0.28 4.88
C TRP A 79 5.98 1.04 5.02
N ILE A 80 6.04 2.28 4.54
CA ILE A 80 7.22 3.16 4.70
C ILE A 80 7.54 3.39 6.19
N SER A 81 6.52 3.69 6.99
CA SER A 81 6.69 4.02 8.41
C SER A 81 7.16 2.83 9.24
N GLU A 82 6.67 1.64 8.93
CA GLU A 82 6.96 0.42 9.71
C GLU A 82 8.21 -0.31 9.23
N PHE A 83 8.56 -0.19 7.94
CA PHE A 83 9.69 -0.87 7.31
C PHE A 83 10.60 0.10 6.53
N PRO A 84 11.09 1.20 7.14
CA PRO A 84 11.87 2.22 6.42
C PRO A 84 13.18 1.67 5.83
N ALA A 85 13.75 0.63 6.46
CA ALA A 85 14.95 -0.02 5.97
C ALA A 85 14.78 -0.65 4.57
N GLU A 86 13.58 -1.15 4.23
CA GLU A 86 13.33 -1.74 2.90
C GLU A 86 13.47 -0.69 1.79
N PHE A 87 12.99 0.53 2.04
CA PHE A 87 13.09 1.65 1.09
C PHE A 87 14.50 2.24 1.04
N ASN A 88 15.18 2.31 2.18
CA ASN A 88 16.57 2.77 2.25
C ASN A 88 17.56 1.84 1.54
N LEU A 89 17.31 0.53 1.56
CA LEU A 89 18.17 -0.48 0.94
C LEU A 89 17.83 -0.75 -0.53
N ASN A 90 16.67 -0.30 -1.01
CA ASN A 90 16.20 -0.54 -2.38
C ASN A 90 15.80 0.79 -3.07
N PRO A 91 16.73 1.42 -3.80
CA PRO A 91 16.46 2.67 -4.52
C PRO A 91 15.35 2.56 -5.57
N GLU A 92 15.22 1.41 -6.23
CA GLU A 92 14.17 1.17 -7.23
C GLU A 92 12.78 1.18 -6.56
N LEU A 93 12.66 0.57 -5.39
CA LEU A 93 11.43 0.61 -4.61
C LEU A 93 11.06 2.05 -4.21
N ALA A 94 12.03 2.82 -3.73
CA ALA A 94 11.81 4.22 -3.38
C ALA A 94 11.37 5.07 -4.58
N GLU A 95 11.97 4.84 -5.75
CA GLU A 95 11.60 5.50 -7.00
C GLU A 95 10.15 5.18 -7.41
N GLN A 96 9.72 3.92 -7.33
CA GLN A 96 8.34 3.55 -7.66
C GLN A 96 7.30 4.18 -6.74
N ILE A 97 7.60 4.33 -5.44
CA ILE A 97 6.70 5.03 -4.51
C ILE A 97 6.67 6.53 -4.81
N LYS A 98 7.78 7.11 -5.28
CA LYS A 98 7.84 8.50 -5.71
C LYS A 98 7.01 8.72 -6.97
N ASP A 99 7.10 7.81 -7.94
CA ASP A 99 6.25 7.84 -9.13
C ASP A 99 4.77 7.80 -8.75
N LEU A 100 4.37 6.95 -7.79
CA LEU A 100 3.00 6.92 -7.27
C LEU A 100 2.58 8.28 -6.69
N LYS A 101 3.43 8.94 -5.89
CA LYS A 101 3.17 10.27 -5.33
C LYS A 101 3.01 11.34 -6.42
N ASP A 102 3.90 11.35 -7.40
CA ASP A 102 3.92 12.33 -8.48
C ASP A 102 2.69 12.16 -9.41
N LEU A 103 2.27 10.92 -9.65
CA LEU A 103 1.06 10.59 -10.41
C LEU A 103 -0.21 11.07 -9.69
N LEU A 104 -0.34 10.81 -8.39
CA LEU A 104 -1.46 11.32 -7.60
C LEU A 104 -1.53 12.86 -7.62
N THR A 105 -0.37 13.52 -7.58
CA THR A 105 -0.27 14.98 -7.70
C THR A 105 -0.77 15.46 -9.07
N THR A 106 -0.35 14.79 -10.14
CA THR A 106 -0.70 15.15 -11.53
C THR A 106 -2.19 14.94 -11.82
N GLU A 107 -2.82 13.93 -11.21
CA GLU A 107 -4.25 13.65 -11.36
C GLU A 107 -5.15 14.56 -10.51
N GLY A 108 -4.60 15.55 -9.79
CA GLY A 108 -5.34 16.44 -8.90
C GLY A 108 -5.79 15.77 -7.59
N ASN A 109 -5.24 14.60 -7.26
CA ASN A 109 -5.46 13.88 -6.02
C ASN A 109 -4.48 14.37 -4.93
N GLU A 110 -4.41 15.69 -4.71
CA GLU A 110 -3.44 16.35 -3.82
C GLU A 110 -3.53 15.83 -2.37
N ARG A 111 -4.74 15.53 -1.89
CA ARG A 111 -4.94 14.98 -0.54
C ARG A 111 -4.32 13.59 -0.39
N GLN A 112 -4.37 12.77 -1.44
CA GLN A 112 -3.78 11.44 -1.47
C GLN A 112 -2.26 11.49 -1.63
N SER A 113 -1.75 12.40 -2.48
CA SER A 113 -0.31 12.64 -2.64
C SER A 113 0.35 13.06 -1.32
N GLN A 114 -0.28 13.94 -0.55
CA GLN A 114 0.23 14.37 0.77
C GLN A 114 0.33 13.24 1.81
N LEU A 115 -0.35 12.11 1.60
CA LEU A 115 -0.23 10.95 2.50
C LEU A 115 1.08 10.17 2.29
N ILE A 116 1.66 10.26 1.10
CA ILE A 116 2.90 9.56 0.75
C ILE A 116 4.07 10.50 1.03
N ASP A 117 4.67 10.35 2.20
CA ASP A 117 5.88 11.08 2.57
C ASP A 117 7.09 10.15 2.50
N ILE A 118 7.91 10.35 1.47
CA ILE A 118 9.17 9.61 1.25
C ILE A 118 10.34 10.39 1.86
N ASP A 119 10.16 11.69 2.14
CA ASP A 119 11.19 12.54 2.73
C ASP A 119 11.45 12.21 4.22
N SER A 120 10.60 11.38 4.83
CA SER A 120 10.77 10.84 6.18
C SER A 120 11.63 9.57 6.28
N VAL A 121 12.19 9.09 5.16
CA VAL A 121 13.04 7.88 5.07
C VAL A 121 14.52 8.21 5.14
#